data_AF-A0A2D4JDX1-F1
#
_entry.id   AF-A0A2D4JDX1-F1
#
_cell.length_a   1.000
_cell.length_b   1.000
_cell.length_c   1.000
_cell.angle_alpha   90.00
_cell.angle_beta   90.00
_cell.angle_gamma   90.00
#
_symmetry.space_group_name_H-M   'P 1'
#
loop_
_entity.id
_entity.type
_entity.pdbx_description
1 polymer ?
#
loop_
_entity_poly.entity_id
_entity_poly.type
_entity_poly.pdbx_seq_one_letter_code
_entity_poly.pdbx_strand_id
1 'polypeptide(L)'
;MEEKVSCVFSLDFKEAREAFLVGQNYVNEAKEFFQVDGYVTDHIEIVQDHSALFKVLAFFEEDFERRCKMHKRRIDMLEPLYSGLNPQYYLLLCRQLQFELADTYYEMMDLKVAIGNKLEELDSHTVKKINSLAQMAMKFYELFLDSLRNPDKIFPETLEEDVLRPAMVAKFHIARLYGKLITADGKKQLENMQTSLEYYSFLVDYCEKHPDTAQAIETELELSKEMVGLLPARMERLKAKLSTFT
;
A
#
# COMPACT_ATOMS: atom_id res chain seq x y z
N MET A 1 -28.23 -18.02 3.23
CA MET A 1 -27.03 -17.21 3.60
C MET A 1 -27.14 -16.71 5.03
N GLU A 2 -28.28 -16.14 5.44
CA GLU A 2 -28.49 -15.58 6.79
C GLU A 2 -28.28 -16.58 7.94
N GLU A 3 -28.55 -17.88 7.74
CA GLU A 3 -28.28 -18.90 8.79
C GLU A 3 -26.80 -19.27 8.93
N LYS A 4 -25.95 -18.96 7.94
CA LYS A 4 -24.53 -19.37 7.91
C LYS A 4 -23.58 -18.27 8.37
N VAL A 5 -24.01 -17.02 8.37
CA VAL A 5 -23.21 -15.87 8.80
C VAL A 5 -24.05 -15.04 9.77
N SER A 6 -23.57 -14.92 11.01
CA SER A 6 -24.23 -14.11 12.04
C SER A 6 -24.23 -12.63 11.65
N CYS A 7 -25.29 -11.91 12.04
CA CYS A 7 -25.35 -10.44 11.94
C CYS A 7 -24.61 -9.74 13.09
N VAL A 8 -24.03 -10.50 14.02
CA VAL A 8 -23.23 -9.99 15.14
C VAL A 8 -21.77 -9.81 14.69
N PHE A 9 -21.13 -8.73 15.11
CA PHE A 9 -19.72 -8.48 14.84
C PHE A 9 -18.83 -9.56 15.44
N SER A 10 -17.91 -10.11 14.65
CA SER A 10 -16.84 -10.98 15.15
C SER A 10 -15.95 -10.21 16.10
N LEU A 11 -15.65 -10.79 17.27
CA LEU A 11 -14.81 -10.17 18.29
C LEU A 11 -13.38 -10.72 18.29
N ASP A 12 -13.17 -11.89 17.71
CA ASP A 12 -11.88 -12.56 17.66
C ASP A 12 -11.60 -13.24 16.32
N PHE A 13 -10.38 -13.76 16.17
CA PHE A 13 -9.94 -14.48 14.97
C PHE A 13 -10.79 -15.71 14.67
N LYS A 14 -11.26 -16.43 15.68
CA LYS A 14 -11.99 -17.68 15.50
C LYS A 14 -13.35 -17.38 14.88
N GLU A 15 -14.09 -16.43 15.43
CA GLU A 15 -15.38 -15.97 14.90
C GLU A 15 -15.23 -15.36 13.50
N ALA A 16 -14.22 -14.51 13.30
CA ALA A 16 -13.96 -13.92 11.97
C ALA A 16 -13.61 -14.99 10.93
N ARG A 17 -12.89 -16.03 11.34
CA ARG A 17 -12.53 -17.16 10.47
C ARG A 17 -13.75 -17.97 10.03
N GLU A 18 -14.76 -18.12 10.87
CA GLU A 18 -16.00 -18.83 10.49
C GLU A 18 -16.72 -18.09 9.35
N ALA A 19 -16.89 -16.77 9.47
CA ALA A 19 -17.43 -15.93 8.40
C ALA A 19 -16.55 -15.95 7.13
N PHE A 20 -15.23 -15.87 7.31
CA PHE A 20 -14.26 -15.98 6.20
C PHE A 20 -14.43 -17.29 5.42
N LEU A 21 -14.59 -18.43 6.10
CA LEU A 21 -14.73 -19.73 5.43
C LEU A 21 -16.02 -19.80 4.60
N VAL A 22 -17.11 -19.22 5.10
CA VAL A 22 -18.36 -19.14 4.33
C VAL A 22 -18.17 -18.27 3.09
N GLY A 23 -17.58 -17.08 3.22
CA GLY A 23 -17.29 -16.19 2.09
C GLY A 23 -16.34 -16.84 1.08
N GLN A 24 -15.29 -17.49 1.55
CA GLN A 24 -14.32 -18.20 0.70
C GLN A 24 -14.98 -19.31 -0.10
N ASN A 25 -15.91 -20.07 0.48
CA ASN A 25 -16.64 -21.11 -0.26
C ASN A 25 -17.44 -20.51 -1.42
N TYR A 26 -18.22 -19.45 -1.16
CA TYR A 26 -19.01 -18.80 -2.21
C TYR A 26 -18.15 -18.16 -3.31
N VAL A 27 -17.05 -17.52 -2.94
CA VAL A 27 -16.11 -16.93 -3.90
C VAL A 27 -15.45 -18.03 -4.76
N ASN A 28 -15.11 -19.18 -4.17
CA ASN A 28 -14.57 -20.30 -4.93
C ASN A 28 -15.60 -20.86 -5.92
N GLU A 29 -16.85 -21.08 -5.48
CA GLU A 29 -17.95 -21.52 -6.37
C GLU A 29 -18.19 -20.51 -7.50
N ALA A 30 -18.17 -19.21 -7.20
CA ALA A 30 -18.34 -18.16 -8.20
C ALA A 30 -17.21 -18.19 -9.25
N LYS A 31 -15.96 -18.40 -8.83
CA LYS A 31 -14.79 -18.48 -9.75
C LYS A 31 -14.84 -19.68 -10.69
N GLU A 32 -15.55 -20.75 -10.34
CA GLU A 32 -15.75 -21.90 -11.25
C GLU A 32 -16.63 -21.52 -12.44
N PHE A 33 -17.64 -20.67 -12.21
CA PHE A 33 -18.57 -20.21 -13.24
C PHE A 33 -18.06 -18.97 -13.99
N PHE A 34 -17.69 -17.92 -13.26
CA PHE A 34 -17.18 -16.66 -13.82
C PHE A 34 -15.70 -16.79 -14.13
N GLN A 35 -15.35 -17.57 -15.15
CA GLN A 35 -13.98 -17.69 -15.60
C GLN A 35 -13.54 -16.43 -16.36
N VAL A 36 -12.22 -16.15 -16.40
CA VAL A 36 -11.68 -14.97 -17.09
C VAL A 36 -12.14 -14.92 -18.55
N ASP A 37 -12.20 -16.07 -19.23
CA ASP A 37 -12.73 -16.15 -20.59
C ASP A 37 -14.25 -15.94 -20.59
N GLY A 38 -14.69 -14.83 -21.18
CA GLY A 38 -16.09 -14.43 -21.23
C GLY A 38 -16.58 -13.55 -20.07
N TYR A 39 -15.91 -13.54 -18.92
CA TYR A 39 -16.32 -12.77 -17.72
C TYR A 39 -15.15 -12.03 -17.05
N VAL A 40 -14.30 -11.34 -17.84
CA VAL A 40 -13.07 -10.68 -17.34
C VAL A 40 -13.35 -9.78 -16.13
N THR A 41 -14.32 -8.86 -16.24
CA THR A 41 -14.64 -7.91 -15.17
C THR A 41 -15.16 -8.63 -13.92
N ASP A 42 -16.18 -9.48 -14.06
CA ASP A 42 -16.77 -10.21 -12.93
C ASP A 42 -15.72 -11.09 -12.24
N HIS A 43 -14.87 -11.78 -13.01
CA HIS A 43 -13.81 -12.60 -12.46
C HIS A 43 -12.82 -11.78 -11.62
N ILE A 44 -12.41 -10.60 -12.09
CA ILE A 44 -11.50 -9.72 -11.36
C ILE A 44 -12.15 -9.26 -10.06
N GLU A 45 -13.39 -8.80 -10.11
CA GLU A 45 -14.13 -8.34 -8.92
C GLU A 45 -14.28 -9.48 -7.88
N ILE A 46 -14.62 -10.69 -8.32
CA ILE A 46 -14.72 -11.86 -7.44
C ILE A 46 -13.37 -12.19 -6.78
N VAL A 47 -12.25 -12.04 -7.50
CA VAL A 47 -10.91 -12.25 -6.93
C VAL A 47 -10.52 -11.12 -5.98
N GLN A 48 -10.93 -9.88 -6.24
CA GLN A 48 -10.77 -8.76 -5.31
C GLN A 48 -11.58 -8.98 -4.02
N ASP A 49 -12.80 -9.50 -4.13
CA ASP A 49 -13.60 -9.93 -2.97
C ASP A 49 -12.86 -11.03 -2.19
N HIS A 50 -12.24 -12.00 -2.89
CA HIS A 50 -11.43 -13.02 -2.24
C HIS A 50 -10.26 -12.41 -1.46
N SER A 51 -9.57 -11.45 -2.07
CA SER A 51 -8.47 -10.71 -1.45
C SER A 51 -8.96 -9.92 -0.23
N ALA A 52 -10.10 -9.24 -0.33
CA ALA A 52 -10.71 -8.47 0.75
C ALA A 52 -11.07 -9.36 1.96
N LEU A 53 -11.57 -10.58 1.73
CA LEU A 53 -11.80 -11.55 2.80
C LEU A 53 -10.52 -11.83 3.61
N PHE A 54 -9.37 -12.00 2.93
CA PHE A 54 -8.08 -12.17 3.62
C PHE A 54 -7.64 -10.87 4.32
N LYS A 55 -7.87 -9.70 3.73
CA LYS A 55 -7.54 -8.40 4.36
C LYS A 55 -8.25 -8.24 5.69
N VAL A 56 -9.56 -8.48 5.71
CA VAL A 56 -10.38 -8.36 6.91
C VAL A 56 -10.03 -9.44 7.93
N LEU A 57 -9.81 -10.69 7.52
CA LEU A 57 -9.37 -11.75 8.45
C LEU A 57 -8.02 -11.43 9.10
N ALA A 58 -7.09 -10.85 8.34
CA ALA A 58 -5.76 -10.49 8.84
C ALA A 58 -5.79 -9.42 9.95
N PHE A 59 -6.85 -8.61 10.04
CA PHE A 59 -7.03 -7.66 11.14
C PHE A 59 -7.14 -8.36 12.51
N PHE A 60 -7.80 -9.52 12.56
CA PHE A 60 -8.02 -10.28 13.79
C PHE A 60 -6.84 -11.18 14.18
N GLU A 61 -5.83 -11.31 13.32
CA GLU A 61 -4.68 -12.18 13.58
C GLU A 61 -3.61 -11.44 14.40
N GLU A 62 -3.24 -11.96 15.55
CA GLU A 62 -2.21 -11.34 16.40
C GLU A 62 -0.79 -11.68 15.93
N ASP A 63 -0.60 -12.85 15.32
CA ASP A 63 0.70 -13.28 14.84
C ASP A 63 1.07 -12.58 13.51
N PHE A 64 2.10 -11.73 13.57
CA PHE A 64 2.55 -10.95 12.41
C PHE A 64 3.02 -11.81 11.23
N GLU A 65 3.55 -13.01 11.47
CA GLU A 65 4.01 -13.90 10.40
C GLU A 65 2.82 -14.56 9.69
N ARG A 66 1.77 -14.94 10.43
CA ARG A 66 0.51 -15.44 9.90
C ARG A 66 -0.22 -14.36 9.11
N ARG A 67 -0.22 -13.11 9.59
CA ARG A 67 -0.71 -11.95 8.82
C ARG A 67 0.05 -11.79 7.51
N CYS A 68 1.38 -11.84 7.54
CA CYS A 68 2.20 -11.78 6.33
C CYS A 68 1.81 -12.87 5.32
N LYS A 69 1.53 -14.10 5.78
CA LYS A 69 1.08 -15.20 4.90
C LYS A 69 -0.29 -14.94 4.29
N MET A 70 -1.21 -14.29 5.03
CA MET A 70 -2.52 -13.89 4.49
C MET A 70 -2.37 -12.82 3.40
N HIS A 71 -1.61 -11.75 3.64
CA HIS A 71 -1.31 -10.74 2.62
C HIS A 71 -0.54 -11.33 1.43
N LYS A 72 0.33 -12.32 1.66
CA LYS A 72 1.02 -13.01 0.57
C LYS A 72 0.05 -13.76 -0.34
N ARG A 73 -0.98 -14.41 0.22
CA ARG A 73 -2.06 -15.04 -0.57
C ARG A 73 -2.83 -14.03 -1.41
N ARG A 74 -3.09 -12.83 -0.87
CA ARG A 74 -3.70 -11.72 -1.63
C ARG A 74 -2.86 -11.36 -2.86
N ILE A 75 -1.55 -11.17 -2.68
CA ILE A 75 -0.62 -10.90 -3.80
C ILE A 75 -0.64 -12.04 -4.82
N ASP A 76 -0.56 -13.30 -4.38
CA ASP A 76 -0.56 -14.47 -5.28
C ASP A 76 -1.83 -14.58 -6.12
N MET A 77 -2.95 -14.03 -5.65
CA MET A 77 -4.20 -13.98 -6.41
C MET A 77 -4.27 -12.77 -7.36
N LEU A 78 -3.83 -11.59 -6.91
CA LEU A 78 -4.02 -10.33 -7.64
C LEU A 78 -2.94 -10.06 -8.70
N GLU A 79 -1.68 -10.42 -8.42
CA GLU A 79 -0.56 -10.09 -9.30
C GLU A 79 -0.65 -10.78 -10.68
N PRO A 80 -1.06 -12.06 -10.79
CA PRO A 80 -1.30 -12.69 -12.09
C PRO A 80 -2.44 -12.03 -12.87
N LEU A 81 -3.52 -11.59 -12.21
CA LEU A 81 -4.62 -10.88 -12.85
C LEU A 81 -4.17 -9.56 -13.45
N TYR A 82 -3.47 -8.75 -12.65
CA TYR A 82 -2.92 -7.48 -13.13
C TYR A 82 -1.99 -7.68 -14.32
N SER A 83 -1.11 -8.69 -14.26
CA SER A 83 -0.15 -8.98 -15.33
C SER A 83 -0.81 -9.41 -16.64
N GLY A 84 -1.99 -10.02 -16.58
CA GLY A 84 -2.78 -10.44 -17.75
C GLY A 84 -3.75 -9.37 -18.28
N LEU A 85 -3.90 -8.24 -17.58
CA LEU A 85 -4.94 -7.25 -17.88
C LEU A 85 -4.45 -6.18 -18.85
N ASN A 86 -5.26 -5.85 -19.86
CA ASN A 86 -4.94 -4.79 -20.82
C ASN A 86 -5.45 -3.43 -20.32
N PRO A 87 -4.57 -2.48 -19.97
CA PRO A 87 -4.97 -1.17 -19.43
C PRO A 87 -5.75 -0.30 -20.42
N GLN A 88 -5.69 -0.58 -21.73
CA GLN A 88 -6.45 0.16 -22.73
C GLN A 88 -7.96 -0.06 -22.60
N TYR A 89 -8.38 -1.26 -22.17
CA TYR A 89 -9.79 -1.64 -22.04
C TYR A 89 -10.26 -1.62 -20.59
N TYR A 90 -9.36 -1.82 -19.64
CA TYR A 90 -9.69 -2.05 -18.22
C TYR A 90 -8.93 -1.09 -17.28
N LEU A 91 -8.72 0.16 -17.70
CA LEU A 91 -7.92 1.14 -16.97
C LEU A 91 -8.32 1.27 -15.49
N LEU A 92 -9.62 1.31 -15.20
CA LEU A 92 -10.12 1.43 -13.83
C LEU A 92 -9.76 0.21 -12.97
N LEU A 93 -9.96 -1.00 -13.49
CA LEU A 93 -9.57 -2.24 -12.81
C LEU A 93 -8.05 -2.32 -12.63
N CYS A 94 -7.27 -1.89 -13.62
CA CYS A 94 -5.81 -1.79 -13.49
C CYS A 94 -5.43 -0.86 -12.32
N ARG A 95 -6.06 0.32 -12.22
CA ARG A 95 -5.82 1.28 -11.13
C ARG A 95 -6.16 0.68 -9.77
N GLN A 96 -7.30 0.01 -9.64
CA GLN A 96 -7.72 -0.66 -8.41
C GLN A 96 -6.74 -1.76 -8.00
N LEU A 97 -6.34 -2.63 -8.94
CA LEU A 97 -5.38 -3.70 -8.68
C LEU A 97 -3.99 -3.17 -8.32
N GLN A 98 -3.51 -2.11 -9.00
CA GLN A 98 -2.25 -1.45 -8.67
C GLN A 98 -2.27 -0.92 -7.24
N PHE A 99 -3.33 -0.19 -6.87
CA PHE A 99 -3.45 0.37 -5.54
C PHE A 99 -3.56 -0.74 -4.47
N GLU A 100 -4.38 -1.76 -4.71
CA GLU A 100 -4.55 -2.87 -3.77
C GLU A 100 -3.26 -3.70 -3.59
N LEU A 101 -2.51 -3.95 -4.67
CA LEU A 101 -1.20 -4.60 -4.59
C LEU A 101 -0.22 -3.73 -3.80
N ALA A 102 -0.18 -2.42 -4.06
CA ALA A 102 0.68 -1.49 -3.36
C ALA A 102 0.42 -1.48 -1.84
N ASP A 103 -0.84 -1.34 -1.44
CA ASP A 103 -1.32 -1.44 -0.05
C ASP A 103 -0.90 -2.77 0.57
N THR A 104 -1.07 -3.87 -0.14
CA THR A 104 -0.78 -5.21 0.39
C THR A 104 0.73 -5.42 0.61
N TYR A 105 1.57 -4.94 -0.31
CA TYR A 105 3.03 -4.93 -0.11
C TYR A 105 3.45 -4.00 1.03
N TYR A 106 2.81 -2.84 1.14
CA TYR A 106 3.03 -1.87 2.22
C TYR A 106 2.70 -2.49 3.58
N GLU A 107 1.54 -3.13 3.72
CA GLU A 107 1.12 -3.85 4.95
C GLU A 107 2.12 -4.96 5.32
N MET A 108 2.56 -5.76 4.35
CA MET A 108 3.58 -6.79 4.59
C MET A 108 4.93 -6.20 5.02
N MET A 109 5.33 -5.08 4.43
CA MET A 109 6.55 -4.36 4.80
C MET A 109 6.47 -3.89 6.25
N ASP A 110 5.38 -3.21 6.63
CA ASP A 110 5.18 -2.69 7.99
C ASP A 110 5.14 -3.83 9.02
N LEU A 111 4.53 -4.98 8.69
CA LEU A 111 4.59 -6.18 9.53
C LEU A 111 6.00 -6.71 9.71
N LYS A 112 6.80 -6.77 8.64
CA LYS A 112 8.19 -7.22 8.72
C LYS A 112 9.08 -6.24 9.50
N VAL A 113 8.83 -4.94 9.40
CA VAL A 113 9.46 -3.93 10.27
C VAL A 113 9.06 -4.16 11.73
N ALA A 114 7.78 -4.41 12.02
CA ALA A 114 7.31 -4.65 13.38
C ALA A 114 7.90 -5.94 14.00
N ILE A 115 8.10 -6.99 13.20
CA ILE A 115 8.84 -8.19 13.62
C ILE A 115 10.31 -7.84 13.87
N GLY A 116 10.96 -7.13 12.95
CA GLY A 116 12.35 -6.72 13.06
C GLY A 116 12.65 -5.88 14.29
N ASN A 117 11.74 -4.98 14.68
CA ASN A 117 11.87 -4.15 15.88
C ASN A 117 11.85 -4.94 17.20
N LYS A 118 11.42 -6.21 17.18
CA LYS A 118 11.47 -7.10 18.36
C LYS A 118 12.78 -7.88 18.45
N LEU A 119 13.62 -7.82 17.42
CA LEU A 119 14.92 -8.47 17.39
C LEU A 119 15.97 -7.54 18.00
N GLU A 120 16.98 -8.12 18.65
CA GLU A 120 18.13 -7.36 19.17
C GLU A 120 18.96 -6.75 18.04
N GLU A 121 19.13 -7.49 16.94
CA GLU A 121 19.83 -7.06 15.73
C GLU A 121 19.06 -7.50 14.48
N LEU A 122 19.09 -6.65 13.45
CA LEU A 122 18.51 -6.94 12.15
C LEU A 122 19.55 -7.64 11.26
N ASP A 123 19.29 -8.90 10.91
CA ASP A 123 20.12 -9.62 9.97
C ASP A 123 19.94 -9.10 8.51
N SER A 124 20.92 -9.37 7.66
CA SER A 124 20.92 -8.94 6.26
C SER A 124 19.73 -9.48 5.45
N HIS A 125 19.25 -10.68 5.75
CA HIS A 125 18.11 -11.28 5.06
C HIS A 125 16.81 -10.55 5.40
N THR A 126 16.59 -10.22 6.67
CA THR A 126 15.45 -9.43 7.15
C THR A 126 15.45 -8.03 6.53
N VAL A 127 16.61 -7.35 6.50
CA VAL A 127 16.77 -6.05 5.85
C VAL A 127 16.43 -6.12 4.36
N LYS A 128 16.98 -7.10 3.63
CA LYS A 128 16.67 -7.31 2.21
C LYS A 128 15.18 -7.54 2.00
N LYS A 129 14.54 -8.31 2.88
CA LYS A 129 13.11 -8.59 2.76
C LYS A 129 12.26 -7.33 2.94
N ILE A 130 12.53 -6.53 3.97
CA ILE A 130 11.83 -5.25 4.22
C ILE A 130 11.99 -4.33 3.01
N ASN A 131 13.23 -4.12 2.53
CA ASN A 131 13.48 -3.26 1.39
C ASN A 131 12.82 -3.77 0.11
N SER A 132 12.81 -5.08 -0.14
CA SER A 132 12.16 -5.65 -1.33
C SER A 132 10.64 -5.42 -1.32
N LEU A 133 9.99 -5.58 -0.16
CA LEU A 133 8.56 -5.31 -0.01
C LEU A 133 8.29 -3.82 -0.17
N ALA A 134 9.14 -2.95 0.39
CA ALA A 134 8.99 -1.51 0.23
C ALA A 134 9.10 -1.08 -1.24
N GLN A 135 10.07 -1.62 -1.97
CA GLN A 135 10.26 -1.37 -3.40
C GLN A 135 9.07 -1.83 -4.24
N MET A 136 8.49 -2.99 -3.93
CA MET A 136 7.29 -3.46 -4.63
C MET A 136 6.08 -2.57 -4.34
N ALA A 137 5.90 -2.13 -3.08
CA ALA A 137 4.84 -1.18 -2.75
C ALA A 137 5.00 0.15 -3.51
N MET A 138 6.21 0.75 -3.49
CA MET A 138 6.51 1.97 -4.24
C MET A 138 6.23 1.80 -5.73
N LYS A 139 6.71 0.70 -6.34
CA LYS A 139 6.47 0.39 -7.75
C LYS A 139 4.98 0.41 -8.11
N PHE A 140 4.13 -0.25 -7.32
CA PHE A 140 2.71 -0.33 -7.62
C PHE A 140 1.97 1.00 -7.37
N TYR A 141 2.34 1.77 -6.34
CA TYR A 141 1.82 3.14 -6.17
C TYR A 141 2.25 4.05 -7.31
N GLU A 142 3.50 3.97 -7.78
CA GLU A 142 3.99 4.73 -8.91
C GLU A 142 3.25 4.38 -10.20
N LEU A 143 3.02 3.08 -10.47
CA LEU A 143 2.20 2.64 -11.60
C LEU A 143 0.77 3.22 -11.55
N PHE A 144 0.17 3.26 -10.36
CA PHE A 144 -1.13 3.90 -10.15
C PHE A 144 -1.07 5.41 -10.45
N LEU A 145 -0.11 6.13 -9.87
CA LEU A 145 0.06 7.58 -10.07
C LEU A 145 0.37 7.92 -11.54
N ASP A 146 1.16 7.09 -12.21
CA ASP A 146 1.50 7.26 -13.62
C ASP A 146 0.29 7.06 -14.53
N SER A 147 -0.66 6.21 -14.13
CA SER A 147 -1.92 6.03 -14.84
C SER A 147 -2.82 7.28 -14.82
N LEU A 148 -2.58 8.22 -13.89
CA LEU A 148 -3.32 9.49 -13.77
C LEU A 148 -2.72 10.59 -14.64
N ARG A 149 -1.52 10.38 -15.21
CA ARG A 149 -0.85 11.38 -16.04
C ARG A 149 -1.58 11.55 -17.38
N ASN A 150 -1.51 12.76 -17.89
CA ASN A 150 -2.00 13.08 -19.24
C ASN A 150 -1.09 12.44 -20.33
N PRO A 151 -1.47 12.54 -21.62
CA PRO A 151 -0.64 12.01 -22.71
C PRO A 151 0.80 12.53 -22.75
N ASP A 152 1.03 13.75 -22.26
CA ASP A 152 2.35 14.38 -22.15
C ASP A 152 3.15 13.94 -20.91
N LYS A 153 2.66 12.93 -20.16
CA LYS A 153 3.26 12.39 -18.93
C LYS A 153 3.32 13.39 -17.77
N ILE A 154 2.49 14.42 -17.81
CA ILE A 154 2.36 15.42 -16.76
C ILE A 154 1.30 14.93 -15.75
N PHE A 155 1.64 14.97 -14.48
CA PHE A 155 0.69 14.68 -13.40
C PHE A 155 -0.31 15.85 -13.30
N PRO A 156 -1.62 15.59 -13.19
CA PRO A 156 -2.62 16.66 -13.24
C PRO A 156 -2.47 17.65 -12.09
N GLU A 157 -2.61 18.94 -12.38
CA GLU A 157 -2.59 20.00 -11.37
C GLU A 157 -3.81 19.93 -10.44
N THR A 158 -4.96 19.51 -10.97
CA THR A 158 -6.19 19.29 -10.21
C THR A 158 -6.67 17.85 -10.46
N LEU A 159 -6.92 17.11 -9.39
CA LEU A 159 -7.36 15.72 -9.44
C LEU A 159 -8.88 15.67 -9.39
N GLU A 160 -9.46 14.71 -10.11
CA GLU A 160 -10.87 14.38 -10.00
C GLU A 160 -11.17 13.77 -8.62
N GLU A 161 -12.41 13.92 -8.15
CA GLU A 161 -12.82 13.57 -6.78
C GLU A 161 -12.59 12.07 -6.45
N ASP A 162 -12.83 11.19 -7.43
CA ASP A 162 -12.71 9.75 -7.31
C ASP A 162 -11.26 9.26 -7.16
N VAL A 163 -10.30 10.00 -7.72
CA VAL A 163 -8.86 9.67 -7.67
C VAL A 163 -8.07 10.55 -6.71
N LEU A 164 -8.64 11.65 -6.21
CA LEU A 164 -7.97 12.59 -5.30
C LEU A 164 -7.42 11.90 -4.06
N ARG A 165 -8.30 11.27 -3.25
CA ARG A 165 -7.86 10.62 -2.00
C ARG A 165 -6.87 9.48 -2.29
N PRO A 166 -7.13 8.53 -3.21
CA PRO A 166 -6.16 7.50 -3.56
C PRO A 166 -4.80 8.05 -4.01
N ALA A 167 -4.76 9.09 -4.85
CA ALA A 167 -3.51 9.68 -5.32
C ALA A 167 -2.69 10.31 -4.18
N MET A 168 -3.36 11.02 -3.28
CA MET A 168 -2.70 11.64 -2.13
C MET A 168 -2.21 10.59 -1.12
N VAL A 169 -3.02 9.56 -0.85
CA VAL A 169 -2.65 8.43 0.01
C VAL A 169 -1.47 7.65 -0.59
N ALA A 170 -1.45 7.41 -1.91
CA ALA A 170 -0.32 6.77 -2.58
C ALA A 170 0.99 7.57 -2.41
N LYS A 171 0.93 8.90 -2.64
CA LYS A 171 2.09 9.78 -2.44
C LYS A 171 2.56 9.80 -0.98
N PHE A 172 1.63 9.86 -0.03
CA PHE A 172 1.92 9.77 1.40
C PHE A 172 2.59 8.43 1.76
N HIS A 173 2.08 7.31 1.26
CA HIS A 173 2.67 6.01 1.50
C HIS A 173 4.05 5.87 0.88
N ILE A 174 4.28 6.40 -0.33
CA ILE A 174 5.63 6.47 -0.91
C ILE A 174 6.57 7.28 -0.02
N ALA A 175 6.14 8.44 0.49
CA ALA A 175 6.94 9.25 1.43
C ALA A 175 7.35 8.44 2.67
N ARG A 176 6.40 7.69 3.26
CA ARG A 176 6.66 6.79 4.39
C ARG A 176 7.61 5.66 4.02
N LEU A 177 7.44 5.05 2.86
CA LEU A 177 8.26 3.93 2.37
C LEU A 177 9.74 4.33 2.24
N TYR A 178 10.04 5.52 1.71
CA TYR A 178 11.41 6.04 1.71
C TYR A 178 12.01 6.19 3.11
N GLY A 179 11.20 6.59 4.09
CA GLY A 179 11.59 6.63 5.50
C GLY A 179 11.79 5.26 6.16
N LYS A 180 11.29 4.18 5.54
CA LYS A 180 11.42 2.79 6.03
C LYS A 180 12.53 2.00 5.34
N LEU A 181 13.10 2.51 4.24
CA LEU A 181 14.23 1.87 3.57
C LEU A 181 15.45 1.84 4.48
N ILE A 182 15.99 0.64 4.68
CA ILE A 182 17.14 0.41 5.56
C ILE A 182 18.40 0.35 4.68
N THR A 183 19.36 1.23 4.93
CA THR A 183 20.66 1.25 4.25
C THR A 183 21.77 1.68 5.21
N ALA A 184 22.95 1.08 5.06
CA ALA A 184 24.15 1.49 5.79
C ALA A 184 24.88 2.66 5.11
N ASP A 185 24.56 2.94 3.84
CA ASP A 185 25.11 4.07 3.11
C ASP A 185 24.40 5.37 3.51
N GLY A 186 25.12 6.23 4.23
CA GLY A 186 24.60 7.52 4.69
C GLY A 186 24.25 8.49 3.57
N LYS A 187 24.90 8.42 2.39
CA LYS A 187 24.49 9.22 1.23
C LYS A 187 23.14 8.74 0.72
N LYS A 188 22.96 7.43 0.61
CA LYS A 188 21.67 6.86 0.22
C LYS A 188 20.56 7.16 1.23
N GLN A 189 20.89 7.19 2.51
CA GLN A 189 19.96 7.60 3.55
C GLN A 189 19.53 9.07 3.38
N LEU A 190 20.45 9.98 3.04
CA LEU A 190 20.10 11.38 2.74
C LEU A 190 19.22 11.50 1.49
N GLU A 191 19.52 10.76 0.42
CA GLU A 191 18.68 10.72 -0.78
C GLU A 191 17.26 10.27 -0.44
N ASN A 192 17.11 9.18 0.31
CA ASN A 192 15.79 8.70 0.72
C ASN A 192 15.03 9.74 1.56
N MET A 193 15.70 10.43 2.49
CA MET A 193 15.08 11.50 3.27
C MET A 193 14.66 12.69 2.41
N GLN A 194 15.47 13.05 1.42
CA GLN A 194 15.16 14.13 0.47
C GLN A 194 13.92 13.78 -0.36
N THR A 195 13.87 12.58 -0.93
CA THR A 195 12.69 12.14 -1.70
C THR A 195 11.45 12.00 -0.82
N SER A 196 11.59 11.51 0.42
CA SER A 196 10.49 11.47 1.40
C SER A 196 9.92 12.87 1.66
N LEU A 197 10.80 13.86 1.84
CA LEU A 197 10.42 15.26 2.04
C LEU A 197 9.68 15.82 0.82
N GLU A 198 10.15 15.55 -0.41
CA GLU A 198 9.50 16.01 -1.64
C GLU A 198 8.04 15.51 -1.75
N TYR A 199 7.79 14.24 -1.41
CA TYR A 199 6.43 13.71 -1.42
C TYR A 199 5.55 14.33 -0.32
N TYR A 200 6.06 14.52 0.90
CA TYR A 200 5.29 15.19 1.95
C TYR A 200 5.01 16.65 1.62
N SER A 201 6.00 17.38 1.10
CA SER A 201 5.83 18.77 0.65
C SER A 201 4.79 18.87 -0.46
N PHE A 202 4.77 17.91 -1.40
CA PHE A 202 3.73 17.88 -2.44
C PHE A 202 2.32 17.85 -1.85
N LEU A 203 2.06 17.02 -0.82
CA LEU A 203 0.74 16.96 -0.18
C LEU A 203 0.36 18.29 0.47
N VAL A 204 1.31 18.91 1.17
CA VAL A 204 1.10 20.21 1.83
C VAL A 204 0.80 21.29 0.79
N ASP A 205 1.66 21.43 -0.21
CA ASP A 205 1.54 22.43 -1.27
C ASP A 205 0.23 22.25 -2.06
N TYR A 206 -0.19 21.00 -2.28
CA TYR A 206 -1.43 20.69 -2.98
C TYR A 206 -2.66 21.18 -2.20
N CYS A 207 -2.75 20.88 -0.90
CA CYS A 207 -3.86 21.32 -0.06
C CYS A 207 -3.83 22.83 0.22
N GLU A 208 -2.66 23.49 0.18
CA GLU A 208 -2.58 24.95 0.24
C GLU A 208 -3.16 25.61 -1.02
N LYS A 209 -2.94 25.00 -2.20
CA LYS A 209 -3.51 25.47 -3.48
C LYS A 209 -4.98 25.11 -3.64
N HIS A 210 -5.41 24.00 -3.06
CA HIS A 210 -6.78 23.48 -3.13
C HIS A 210 -7.34 23.19 -1.73
N PRO A 211 -7.71 24.22 -0.95
CA PRO A 211 -8.10 24.07 0.47
C PRO A 211 -9.24 23.07 0.71
N ASP A 212 -10.19 22.96 -0.22
CA ASP A 212 -11.33 22.05 -0.13
C ASP A 212 -10.93 20.57 -0.10
N THR A 213 -9.71 20.24 -0.53
CA THR A 213 -9.18 18.87 -0.56
C THR A 213 -8.63 18.42 0.79
N ALA A 214 -8.38 19.34 1.72
CA ALA A 214 -7.72 19.02 3.00
C ALA A 214 -8.54 18.05 3.85
N GLN A 215 -9.87 18.17 3.87
CA GLN A 215 -10.74 17.27 4.62
C GLN A 215 -10.66 15.83 4.10
N ALA A 216 -10.49 15.67 2.78
CA ALA A 216 -10.42 14.36 2.15
C ALA A 216 -9.15 13.58 2.48
N ILE A 217 -8.14 14.20 3.10
CA ILE A 217 -6.85 13.59 3.47
C ILE A 217 -6.30 14.13 4.81
N GLU A 218 -7.19 14.48 5.73
CA GLU A 218 -6.83 15.21 6.96
C GLU A 218 -5.69 14.55 7.74
N THR A 219 -5.78 13.23 7.95
CA THR A 219 -4.76 12.45 8.67
C THR A 219 -3.42 12.43 7.94
N GLU A 220 -3.43 12.22 6.63
CA GLU A 220 -2.20 12.21 5.82
C GLU A 220 -1.57 13.61 5.76
N LEU A 221 -2.38 14.67 5.68
CA LEU A 221 -1.93 16.06 5.62
C LEU A 221 -1.31 16.51 6.95
N GLU A 222 -1.93 16.19 8.08
CA GLU A 222 -1.40 16.51 9.42
C GLU A 222 0.00 15.93 9.60
N LEU A 223 0.16 14.63 9.33
CA LEU A 223 1.45 13.95 9.40
C LEU A 223 2.45 14.50 8.37
N SER A 224 1.99 14.87 7.18
CA SER A 224 2.86 15.46 6.15
C SER A 224 3.45 16.80 6.62
N LYS A 225 2.63 17.67 7.23
CA LYS A 225 3.08 18.96 7.78
C LYS A 225 4.14 18.77 8.88
N GLU A 226 3.92 17.82 9.78
CA GLU A 226 4.91 17.49 10.80
C GLU A 226 6.23 17.02 10.17
N MET A 227 6.16 16.12 9.19
CA MET A 227 7.34 15.57 8.54
C MET A 227 8.12 16.60 7.74
N VAL A 228 7.44 17.55 7.07
CA VAL A 228 8.07 18.69 6.39
C VAL A 228 8.87 19.56 7.38
N GLY A 229 8.36 19.76 8.60
CA GLY A 229 9.08 20.48 9.65
C GLY A 229 10.26 19.70 10.25
N LEU A 230 10.17 18.37 10.31
CA LEU A 230 11.14 17.52 11.03
C LEU A 230 12.29 17.00 10.16
N LEU A 231 12.02 16.61 8.91
CA LEU A 231 13.01 15.96 8.04
C LEU A 231 14.24 16.83 7.73
N PRO A 232 14.11 18.14 7.41
CA PRO A 232 15.28 18.98 7.11
C PRO A 232 16.30 18.99 8.26
N ALA A 233 15.84 19.13 9.51
CA ALA A 233 16.73 19.11 10.67
C ALA A 233 17.42 17.75 10.86
N ARG A 234 16.74 16.64 10.56
CA ARG A 234 17.34 15.29 10.58
C ARG A 234 18.40 15.13 9.50
N MET A 235 18.14 15.64 8.30
CA MET A 235 19.08 15.62 7.18
C MET A 235 20.34 16.43 7.50
N GLU A 236 20.21 17.64 8.04
CA GLU A 236 21.37 18.46 8.43
C GLU A 236 22.24 17.77 9.48
N ARG A 237 21.62 17.12 10.48
CA ARG A 237 22.36 16.31 11.47
C ARG A 237 23.11 15.15 10.82
N LEU A 238 22.52 14.48 9.83
CA LEU A 238 23.16 13.38 9.12
C LEU A 238 24.29 13.88 8.22
N LYS A 239 24.10 14.98 7.49
CA LYS A 239 25.15 15.64 6.69
C LYS A 239 26.36 15.99 7.55
N ALA A 240 26.13 16.63 8.71
CA ALA A 240 27.20 16.98 9.64
C ALA A 240 28.00 15.75 10.11
N LYS A 241 27.33 14.64 10.42
CA LYS A 241 27.99 13.37 10.77
C LYS A 241 28.83 12.84 9.60
N LEU A 242 28.32 12.85 8.37
CA LEU A 242 29.06 12.34 7.21
C LEU A 242 30.29 13.20 6.89
N SER A 243 30.19 14.52 7.06
CA SER A 243 31.32 15.44 6.90
C SER A 243 32.42 15.26 7.95
N THR A 244 32.10 14.77 9.16
CA THR A 244 33.14 14.49 10.18
C THR A 244 33.96 13.23 9.92
N PHE A 245 33.53 12.36 9.00
CA PHE A 245 34.22 11.12 8.62
C PHE A 245 34.90 11.18 7.24
N THR A 246 34.94 12.37 6.62
CA THR A 246 35.63 12.63 5.34
C THR A 246 36.83 13.53 5.61
#